data_AF-A0A7J4G0M7-F1
#
_entry.id   AF-A0A7J4G0M7-F1
#
_cell.length_a   1.000
_cell.length_b   1.000
_cell.length_c   1.000
_cell.angle_alpha   90.00
_cell.angle_beta   90.00
_cell.angle_gamma   90.00
#
_symmetry.space_group_name_H-M   'P 1'
#
loop_
_entity.id
_entity.type
_entity.pdbx_description
1 polymer ?
#
loop_
_entity_poly.entity_id
_entity_poly.type
_entity_poly.pdbx_seq_one_letter_code
_entity_poly.pdbx_strand_id
1 'polypeptide(L)'
;MPYLTRRGQYISIISVASIFTGLITSNIFIFFVGVAGASILIFYFNWMANFRSVIKNIYIDRVESSIHVVEGVEFNISFKLSNKSSYTIPRAVIIDRPVGRVVCDEPVVDVYDVRPNESLILSYKAYTGVGSSMWKGLTLAIYDPLNLFVESIDISLPIFIYGYPYPKFRDGLIRHKPLGISRILNLQSRTGLEFMELREYIYGDDYRMIHWPSTARYGD
;
A
#
# COMPACT_ATOMS: atom_id res chain seq x y z
N MET A 1 -20.06 1.99 -17.64
CA MET A 1 -20.88 3.01 -18.32
C MET A 1 -20.13 4.29 -18.06
N PRO A 2 -19.75 5.03 -19.11
CA PRO A 2 -18.82 6.13 -18.95
C PRO A 2 -19.46 7.20 -18.09
N TYR A 3 -18.76 7.61 -17.04
CA TYR A 3 -19.17 8.66 -16.13
C TYR A 3 -18.69 10.00 -16.66
N LEU A 4 -19.52 11.04 -16.50
CA LEU A 4 -19.17 12.39 -16.88
C LEU A 4 -18.21 12.97 -15.83
N THR A 5 -17.07 13.49 -16.25
CA THR A 5 -16.13 14.19 -15.35
C THR A 5 -16.69 15.58 -15.00
N ARG A 6 -16.06 16.27 -14.04
CA ARG A 6 -16.42 17.68 -13.73
C ARG A 6 -16.31 18.58 -14.96
N ARG A 7 -15.31 18.36 -15.82
CA ARG A 7 -15.16 19.12 -17.08
C ARG A 7 -16.29 18.80 -18.07
N GLY A 8 -16.61 17.52 -18.25
CA GLY A 8 -17.76 17.12 -19.06
C GLY A 8 -19.08 17.72 -18.55
N GLN A 9 -19.28 17.76 -17.24
CA GLN A 9 -20.44 18.41 -16.61
C GLN A 9 -20.51 19.90 -16.96
N TYR A 10 -19.42 20.65 -16.79
CA TYR A 10 -19.40 22.08 -17.15
C TYR A 10 -19.68 22.32 -18.63
N ILE A 11 -19.06 21.54 -19.53
CA ILE A 11 -19.33 21.68 -20.97
C ILE A 11 -20.79 21.35 -21.28
N SER A 12 -21.38 20.35 -20.63
CA SER A 12 -22.79 20.01 -20.83
C SER A 12 -23.72 21.17 -20.42
N ILE A 13 -23.47 21.77 -19.26
CA ILE A 13 -24.26 22.89 -18.73
C ILE A 13 -24.11 24.11 -19.66
N ILE A 14 -22.88 24.46 -20.05
CA ILE A 14 -22.61 25.60 -20.94
C ILE A 14 -23.24 25.38 -22.31
N SER A 15 -23.16 24.16 -22.85
CA SER A 15 -23.74 23.83 -24.16
C SER A 15 -25.26 23.99 -24.14
N VAL A 16 -25.91 23.44 -23.11
CA VAL A 16 -27.37 23.54 -22.93
C VAL A 16 -27.78 25.00 -22.73
N ALA A 17 -27.11 25.72 -21.84
CA ALA A 17 -27.39 27.14 -21.59
C ALA A 17 -27.23 27.98 -22.87
N SER A 18 -26.16 27.75 -23.65
CA SER A 18 -25.90 28.47 -24.90
C SER A 18 -26.98 28.18 -25.96
N ILE A 19 -27.44 26.94 -26.08
CA ILE A 19 -28.55 26.59 -26.98
C ILE A 19 -29.81 27.40 -26.59
N PHE A 20 -30.19 27.39 -25.31
CA PHE A 20 -31.37 28.12 -24.84
C PHE A 20 -31.23 29.63 -25.01
N THR A 21 -30.09 30.21 -24.63
CA THR A 21 -29.84 31.65 -24.79
C THR A 21 -29.83 32.05 -26.25
N GLY A 22 -29.23 31.26 -27.14
CA GLY A 22 -29.24 31.49 -28.58
C GLY A 22 -30.65 31.49 -29.17
N LEU A 23 -31.51 30.56 -28.73
CA LEU A 23 -32.91 30.51 -29.14
C LEU A 23 -33.71 31.72 -28.64
N ILE A 24 -33.56 32.12 -27.38
CA ILE A 24 -34.28 33.27 -26.80
C ILE A 24 -33.87 34.59 -27.45
N THR A 25 -32.57 34.78 -27.68
CA THR A 25 -32.02 36.02 -28.24
C THR A 25 -32.06 36.05 -29.77
N SER A 26 -32.46 34.95 -30.42
CA SER A 26 -32.32 34.74 -31.87
C SER A 26 -30.88 34.95 -32.38
N ASN A 27 -29.87 34.81 -31.50
CA ASN A 27 -28.47 34.93 -31.86
C ASN A 27 -27.92 33.59 -32.34
N ILE A 28 -27.74 33.49 -33.65
CA ILE A 28 -27.32 32.26 -34.31
C ILE A 28 -25.92 31.78 -33.88
N PHE A 29 -25.01 32.71 -33.52
CA PHE A 29 -23.66 32.35 -33.10
C PHE A 29 -23.65 31.62 -31.75
N ILE A 30 -24.40 32.13 -30.77
CA ILE A 30 -24.51 31.49 -29.44
C ILE A 30 -25.14 30.11 -29.55
N PHE A 31 -26.16 29.98 -30.40
CA PHE A 31 -26.78 28.70 -30.70
C PHE A 31 -25.77 27.70 -31.28
N PHE A 32 -24.99 28.08 -32.28
CA PHE A 32 -23.98 27.20 -32.88
C PHE A 32 -22.88 26.79 -31.91
N VAL A 33 -22.44 27.68 -31.01
CA VAL A 33 -21.50 27.33 -29.94
C VAL A 33 -22.07 26.22 -29.05
N GLY A 34 -23.34 26.35 -28.66
CA GLY A 34 -24.02 25.33 -27.86
C GLY A 34 -24.16 23.99 -28.58
N VAL A 35 -24.54 24.01 -29.87
CA VAL A 35 -24.63 22.79 -30.71
C VAL A 35 -23.26 22.15 -30.90
N ALA A 36 -22.20 22.93 -31.11
CA ALA A 36 -20.84 22.42 -31.25
C ALA A 36 -20.38 21.72 -29.95
N GLY A 37 -20.62 22.33 -28.79
CA GLY A 37 -20.31 21.72 -27.49
C GLY A 37 -21.07 20.41 -27.25
N ALA A 38 -22.37 20.38 -27.59
CA ALA A 38 -23.17 19.15 -27.52
C ALA A 38 -22.66 18.07 -28.48
N SER A 39 -22.25 18.45 -29.70
CA SER A 39 -21.72 17.54 -30.71
C SER A 39 -20.40 16.90 -30.25
N ILE A 40 -19.52 17.68 -29.61
CA ILE A 40 -18.27 17.19 -29.00
C ILE A 40 -18.60 16.15 -27.92
N LEU A 41 -19.54 16.44 -27.02
CA LEU A 41 -19.93 15.49 -25.96
C LEU A 41 -20.46 14.18 -26.54
N ILE A 42 -21.34 14.24 -27.55
CA ILE A 42 -21.87 13.05 -28.22
C ILE A 42 -20.75 12.25 -28.90
N PHE A 43 -19.83 12.93 -29.59
CA PHE A 43 -18.69 12.29 -30.24
C PHE A 43 -17.81 11.55 -29.24
N TYR A 44 -17.40 12.20 -28.14
CA TYR A 44 -16.55 11.57 -27.12
C TYR A 44 -17.27 10.50 -26.30
N PHE A 45 -18.58 10.63 -26.08
CA PHE A 45 -19.38 9.57 -25.47
C PHE A 45 -19.36 8.30 -26.32
N ASN A 46 -19.62 8.44 -27.63
CA ASN A 46 -19.57 7.32 -28.58
C ASN A 46 -18.16 6.72 -28.69
N TRP A 47 -17.14 7.58 -28.73
CA TRP A 47 -15.74 7.15 -28.71
C TRP A 47 -15.44 6.29 -27.47
N MET A 48 -15.79 6.78 -26.27
CA MET A 48 -15.56 6.06 -25.01
C MET A 48 -16.37 4.76 -24.91
N ALA A 49 -17.62 4.77 -25.39
CA ALA A 49 -18.47 3.58 -25.44
C ALA A 49 -17.84 2.48 -26.31
N ASN A 50 -17.27 2.84 -27.46
CA ASN A 50 -16.55 1.92 -28.34
C ASN A 50 -15.20 1.48 -27.75
N PHE A 51 -14.50 2.41 -27.07
CA PHE A 51 -13.22 2.17 -26.41
C PHE A 51 -13.33 1.11 -25.30
N ARG A 52 -14.53 0.86 -24.76
CA ARG A 52 -14.77 -0.19 -23.77
C ARG A 52 -14.29 -1.58 -24.21
N SER A 53 -14.36 -1.88 -25.50
CA SER A 53 -13.82 -3.13 -26.06
C SER A 53 -12.29 -3.21 -25.94
N VAL A 54 -11.61 -2.07 -26.11
CA VAL A 54 -10.15 -1.90 -26.00
C VAL A 54 -9.69 -2.13 -24.57
N ILE A 55 -10.47 -1.66 -23.59
CA ILE A 55 -10.11 -1.77 -22.17
C ILE A 55 -9.92 -3.23 -21.73
N LYS A 56 -10.64 -4.18 -22.34
CA LYS A 56 -10.46 -5.61 -22.06
C LYS A 56 -9.07 -6.15 -22.39
N ASN A 57 -8.32 -5.45 -23.25
CA ASN A 57 -6.96 -5.81 -23.65
C ASN A 57 -5.89 -5.04 -22.86
N ILE A 58 -6.30 -4.32 -21.81
CA ILE A 58 -5.40 -3.64 -20.89
C ILE A 58 -5.23 -4.54 -19.67
N TYR A 59 -3.98 -4.88 -19.36
CA TYR A 59 -3.61 -5.76 -18.26
C TYR A 59 -2.84 -4.98 -17.21
N ILE A 60 -3.18 -5.23 -15.95
CA ILE A 60 -2.44 -4.70 -14.80
C ILE A 60 -2.12 -5.89 -13.92
N ASP A 61 -0.87 -6.02 -13.55
CA ASP A 61 -0.39 -7.02 -12.61
C ASP A 61 0.47 -6.34 -11.55
N ARG A 62 0.43 -6.83 -10.30
CA ARG A 62 1.42 -6.41 -9.31
C ARG A 62 2.74 -7.12 -9.57
N VAL A 63 3.86 -6.43 -9.33
CA VAL A 63 5.18 -7.04 -9.46
C VAL A 63 5.41 -8.03 -8.33
N GLU A 64 5.03 -7.66 -7.11
CA GLU A 64 5.10 -8.51 -5.92
C GLU A 64 3.70 -8.89 -5.41
N SER A 65 3.49 -10.17 -5.09
CA SER A 65 2.28 -10.68 -4.43
C SER A 65 2.32 -10.53 -2.90
N SER A 66 3.53 -10.49 -2.34
CA SER A 66 3.77 -10.37 -0.91
C SER A 66 4.98 -9.50 -0.64
N ILE A 67 4.84 -8.55 0.27
CA ILE A 67 5.88 -7.60 0.67
C ILE A 67 6.15 -7.77 2.16
N HIS A 68 7.42 -7.97 2.51
CA HIS A 68 7.90 -8.14 3.87
C HIS A 68 8.80 -6.96 4.23
N VAL A 69 8.35 -6.10 5.14
CA VAL A 69 9.03 -4.84 5.46
C VAL A 69 9.08 -4.64 6.96
N VAL A 70 10.12 -3.97 7.43
CA VAL A 70 10.25 -3.60 8.85
C VAL A 70 9.43 -2.34 9.11
N GLU A 71 8.79 -2.26 10.28
CA GLU A 71 7.98 -1.12 10.70
C GLU A 71 8.72 0.21 10.48
N GLY A 72 8.02 1.16 9.86
CA GLY A 72 8.52 2.51 9.60
C GLY A 72 9.54 2.62 8.46
N VAL A 73 9.90 1.52 7.81
CA VAL A 73 10.76 1.55 6.62
C VAL A 73 9.90 1.80 5.38
N GLU A 74 10.36 2.72 4.54
CA GLU A 74 9.76 3.03 3.24
C GLU A 74 9.94 1.84 2.29
N PHE A 75 8.88 1.48 1.58
CA PHE A 75 8.93 0.49 0.52
C PHE A 75 8.11 0.93 -0.69
N ASN A 76 8.46 0.39 -1.85
CA ASN A 76 7.76 0.67 -3.09
C ASN A 76 6.73 -0.44 -3.37
N ILE A 77 5.54 -0.02 -3.76
CA ILE A 77 4.52 -0.92 -4.29
C ILE A 77 4.53 -0.76 -5.80
N SER A 78 4.90 -1.82 -6.51
CA SER A 78 5.10 -1.78 -7.95
C SER A 78 4.04 -2.59 -8.69
N PHE A 79 3.60 -2.08 -9.84
CA PHE A 79 2.70 -2.76 -10.75
C PHE A 79 3.11 -2.52 -12.21
N LYS A 80 2.79 -3.50 -13.04
CA LYS A 80 3.03 -3.50 -14.48
C LYS A 80 1.73 -3.24 -15.21
N LEU A 81 1.63 -2.09 -15.86
CA LEU A 81 0.55 -1.75 -16.78
C LEU A 81 0.98 -2.16 -18.19
N SER A 82 0.18 -2.99 -18.86
CA SER A 82 0.46 -3.45 -20.23
C SER A 82 -0.74 -3.18 -21.13
N ASN A 83 -0.53 -2.38 -22.17
CA ASN A 83 -1.52 -2.11 -23.19
C ASN A 83 -1.36 -3.10 -24.35
N LYS A 84 -2.09 -4.22 -24.34
CA LYS A 84 -2.07 -5.18 -25.48
C LYS A 84 -3.08 -4.82 -26.57
N SER A 85 -3.63 -3.62 -26.53
CA SER A 85 -4.59 -3.16 -27.53
C SER A 85 -3.90 -2.49 -28.72
N SER A 86 -4.65 -2.28 -29.80
CA SER A 86 -4.18 -1.54 -30.97
C SER A 86 -4.29 -0.01 -30.83
N TYR A 87 -4.81 0.50 -29.70
CA TYR A 87 -5.06 1.91 -29.48
C TYR A 87 -4.18 2.45 -28.36
N THR A 88 -3.72 3.71 -28.50
CA THR A 88 -3.06 4.43 -27.41
C THR A 88 -4.08 4.74 -26.32
N ILE A 89 -3.70 4.55 -25.06
CA ILE A 89 -4.48 4.98 -23.90
C ILE A 89 -4.08 6.43 -23.61
N PRO A 90 -4.97 7.43 -23.79
CA PRO A 90 -4.60 8.83 -23.64
C PRO A 90 -4.19 9.16 -22.20
N ARG A 91 -4.95 8.64 -21.24
CA ARG A 91 -4.67 8.79 -19.82
C ARG A 91 -5.28 7.64 -19.02
N ALA A 92 -4.46 7.02 -18.18
CA ALA A 92 -4.84 5.98 -17.26
C ALA A 92 -4.45 6.39 -15.83
N VAL A 93 -5.40 6.32 -14.92
CA VAL A 93 -5.20 6.57 -13.49
C VAL A 93 -5.43 5.27 -12.74
N ILE A 94 -4.42 4.84 -12.00
CA ILE A 94 -4.46 3.63 -11.17
C ILE A 94 -4.65 4.09 -9.73
N ILE A 95 -5.75 3.68 -9.13
CA ILE A 95 -6.16 4.05 -7.78
C ILE A 95 -6.10 2.79 -6.93
N ASP A 96 -5.07 2.68 -6.09
CA ASP A 96 -5.00 1.61 -5.10
C ASP A 96 -5.82 2.01 -3.86
N ARG A 97 -6.40 1.01 -3.18
CA ARG A 97 -7.20 1.25 -1.97
C ARG A 97 -6.50 0.59 -0.79
N PRO A 98 -5.50 1.27 -0.18
CA PRO A 98 -4.77 0.72 0.94
C PRO A 98 -5.71 0.45 2.11
N VAL A 99 -5.56 -0.72 2.72
CA VAL A 99 -6.33 -1.14 3.92
C VAL A 99 -5.36 -1.41 5.07
N GLY A 100 -5.85 -1.24 6.30
CA GLY A 100 -5.12 -1.60 7.51
C GLY A 100 -4.13 -0.53 7.95
N ARG A 101 -2.96 -0.96 8.43
CA ARG A 101 -1.94 -0.10 9.04
C ARG A 101 -0.87 0.38 8.05
N VAL A 102 -1.26 0.56 6.80
CA VAL A 102 -0.35 1.01 5.75
C VAL A 102 -0.67 2.46 5.41
N VAL A 103 0.34 3.32 5.50
CA VAL A 103 0.28 4.72 5.11
C VAL A 103 0.92 4.83 3.73
N CYS A 104 0.24 5.46 2.79
CA CYS A 104 0.74 5.69 1.43
C CYS A 104 0.81 7.19 1.20
N ASP A 105 1.88 7.67 0.57
CA ASP A 105 2.00 9.09 0.23
C ASP A 105 0.98 9.46 -0.84
N GLU A 106 0.99 8.73 -1.96
CA GLU A 106 0.06 8.89 -3.08
C GLU A 106 -0.34 7.51 -3.63
N PRO A 107 -1.48 6.92 -3.19
CA PRO A 107 -1.97 5.64 -3.71
C PRO A 107 -2.68 5.82 -5.08
N VAL A 108 -2.28 6.84 -5.84
CA VAL A 108 -2.83 7.19 -7.14
C VAL A 108 -1.67 7.45 -8.08
N VAL A 109 -1.62 6.71 -9.19
CA VAL A 109 -0.60 6.90 -10.22
C VAL A 109 -1.28 7.27 -11.52
N ASP A 110 -0.89 8.42 -12.07
CA ASP A 110 -1.40 8.97 -13.32
C ASP A 110 -0.39 8.76 -14.44
N VAL A 111 -0.85 8.23 -15.58
CA VAL A 111 -0.01 7.88 -16.72
C VAL A 111 -0.68 8.35 -17.99
N TYR A 112 0.14 8.91 -18.89
CA TYR A 112 -0.30 9.47 -20.16
C TYR A 112 0.28 8.69 -21.33
N ASP A 113 -0.47 8.67 -22.43
CA ASP A 113 -0.03 8.18 -23.75
C ASP A 113 0.61 6.79 -23.74
N VAL A 114 -0.05 5.82 -23.09
CA VAL A 114 0.42 4.42 -23.09
C VAL A 114 0.17 3.82 -24.47
N ARG A 115 1.23 3.62 -25.23
CA ARG A 115 1.18 3.20 -26.64
C ARG A 115 0.70 1.76 -26.80
N PRO A 116 0.22 1.39 -28.00
CA PRO A 116 -0.07 -0.01 -28.32
C PRO A 116 1.13 -0.92 -28.06
N ASN A 117 0.90 -2.05 -27.42
CA ASN A 117 1.89 -3.05 -27.01
C ASN A 117 2.97 -2.54 -26.03
N GLU A 118 2.77 -1.39 -25.41
CA GLU A 118 3.68 -0.86 -24.41
C GLU A 118 3.40 -1.48 -23.03
N SER A 119 4.47 -1.73 -22.28
CA SER A 119 4.43 -2.15 -20.89
C SER A 119 5.22 -1.15 -20.04
N LEU A 120 4.56 -0.59 -19.03
CA LEU A 120 5.15 0.35 -18.08
C LEU A 120 5.18 -0.27 -16.69
N ILE A 121 6.28 -0.07 -15.97
CA ILE A 121 6.38 -0.40 -14.54
C ILE A 121 6.20 0.90 -13.78
N LEU A 122 5.25 0.89 -12.87
CA LEU A 122 4.80 2.04 -12.11
C LEU A 122 4.88 1.68 -10.64
N SER A 123 5.26 2.64 -9.80
CA SER A 123 5.40 2.40 -8.38
C SER A 123 5.12 3.66 -7.57
N TYR A 124 4.63 3.46 -6.35
CA TYR A 124 4.53 4.53 -5.35
C TYR A 124 5.05 4.06 -4.00
N LYS A 125 5.31 5.02 -3.12
CA LYS A 125 5.93 4.81 -1.80
C LYS A 125 4.88 4.57 -0.73
N ALA A 126 5.17 3.63 0.16
CA ALA A 126 4.33 3.26 1.28
C ALA A 126 5.15 2.92 2.53
N TYR A 127 4.48 3.00 3.67
CA TYR A 127 5.00 2.70 5.00
C TYR A 127 4.01 1.80 5.72
N THR A 128 4.49 0.88 6.54
CA THR A 128 3.61 -0.03 7.29
C THR A 128 3.99 -0.10 8.77
N GLY A 129 2.97 -0.24 9.62
CA GLY A 129 3.15 -0.62 11.03
C GLY A 129 3.26 -2.14 11.21
N VAL A 130 3.47 -2.59 12.45
CA VAL A 130 3.52 -4.04 12.75
C VAL A 130 2.17 -4.71 12.47
N GLY A 131 2.23 -5.86 11.79
CA GLY A 131 1.08 -6.73 11.53
C GLY A 131 1.06 -7.26 10.10
N SER A 132 -0.11 -7.75 9.69
CA SER A 132 -0.36 -8.11 8.30
C SER A 132 -1.56 -7.32 7.77
N SER A 133 -1.51 -6.95 6.49
CA SER A 133 -2.63 -6.37 5.76
C SER A 133 -2.78 -7.06 4.41
N MET A 134 -4.03 -7.27 4.01
CA MET A 134 -4.38 -7.79 2.70
C MET A 134 -5.21 -6.74 1.97
N TRP A 135 -4.71 -6.29 0.82
CA TRP A 135 -5.46 -5.40 -0.05
C TRP A 135 -6.15 -6.23 -1.13
N LYS A 136 -7.36 -5.85 -1.52
CA LYS A 136 -8.20 -6.67 -2.40
C LYS A 136 -7.92 -6.44 -3.89
N GLY A 137 -7.48 -5.24 -4.24
CA GLY A 137 -7.33 -4.82 -5.62
C GLY A 137 -7.27 -3.31 -5.78
N LEU A 138 -7.29 -2.88 -7.03
CA LEU A 138 -7.14 -1.50 -7.45
C LEU A 138 -8.22 -1.14 -8.47
N THR A 139 -8.44 0.15 -8.68
CA THR A 139 -9.31 0.66 -9.74
C THR A 139 -8.46 1.25 -10.84
N LEU A 140 -8.67 0.80 -12.07
CA LEU A 140 -8.16 1.46 -13.27
C LEU A 140 -9.23 2.41 -13.79
N ALA A 141 -8.91 3.69 -13.88
CA ALA A 141 -9.76 4.72 -14.48
C ALA A 141 -9.11 5.23 -15.77
N ILE A 142 -9.83 5.15 -16.89
CA ILE A 142 -9.34 5.61 -18.19
C ILE A 142 -10.15 6.84 -18.59
N TYR A 143 -9.43 7.88 -19.01
CA TYR A 143 -10.00 9.14 -19.44
C TYR A 143 -9.89 9.30 -20.96
N ASP A 144 -10.86 9.98 -21.55
CA ASP A 144 -10.75 10.43 -22.93
C ASP A 144 -9.71 11.56 -23.06
N PRO A 145 -9.23 11.85 -24.27
CA PRO A 145 -8.24 12.91 -24.52
C PRO A 145 -8.63 14.29 -23.98
N LEU A 146 -9.92 14.62 -23.93
CA LEU A 146 -10.41 15.90 -23.42
C LEU A 146 -10.81 15.84 -21.94
N ASN A 147 -10.69 14.68 -21.29
CA ASN A 147 -11.05 14.45 -19.90
C ASN A 147 -12.52 14.85 -19.62
N LEU A 148 -13.43 14.53 -20.53
CA LEU A 148 -14.88 14.72 -20.44
C LEU A 148 -15.59 13.51 -19.85
N PHE A 149 -15.08 12.32 -20.11
CA PHE A 149 -15.63 11.03 -19.71
C PHE A 149 -14.55 10.17 -19.04
N VAL A 150 -14.99 9.33 -18.11
CA VAL A 150 -14.14 8.34 -17.45
C VAL A 150 -14.85 6.98 -17.40
N GLU A 151 -14.16 5.92 -17.77
CA GLU A 151 -14.60 4.54 -17.50
C GLU A 151 -13.66 3.96 -16.44
N SER A 152 -14.24 3.42 -15.37
CA SER A 152 -13.49 2.79 -14.29
C SER A 152 -13.78 1.30 -14.20
N ILE A 153 -12.74 0.52 -13.95
CA ILE A 153 -12.82 -0.92 -13.75
C ILE A 153 -12.08 -1.27 -12.46
N ASP A 154 -12.76 -1.97 -11.57
CA ASP A 154 -12.12 -2.57 -10.40
C ASP A 154 -11.48 -3.89 -10.80
N ILE A 155 -10.19 -4.03 -10.50
CA ILE A 155 -9.37 -5.19 -10.80
C ILE A 155 -8.96 -5.83 -9.48
N SER A 156 -9.31 -7.11 -9.30
CA SER A 156 -8.93 -7.85 -8.10
C SER A 156 -7.48 -8.34 -8.24
N LEU A 157 -6.57 -7.61 -7.59
CA LEU A 157 -5.14 -7.89 -7.54
C LEU A 157 -4.68 -7.88 -6.09
N PRO A 158 -4.89 -8.99 -5.37
CA PRO A 158 -4.59 -9.01 -3.95
C PRO A 158 -3.08 -8.92 -3.69
N ILE A 159 -2.72 -8.19 -2.64
CA ILE A 159 -1.35 -8.13 -2.13
C ILE A 159 -1.35 -8.30 -0.61
N PHE A 160 -0.37 -9.05 -0.13
CA PHE A 160 -0.12 -9.24 1.29
C PHE A 160 1.07 -8.39 1.73
N ILE A 161 0.88 -7.55 2.74
CA ILE A 161 1.93 -6.72 3.32
C ILE A 161 2.15 -7.16 4.75
N TYR A 162 3.37 -7.57 5.07
CA TYR A 162 3.79 -8.02 6.40
C TYR A 162 4.79 -7.01 6.98
N GLY A 163 4.34 -6.32 8.03
CA GLY A 163 5.15 -5.41 8.82
C GLY A 163 5.76 -6.11 10.03
N TYR A 164 7.09 -6.21 10.08
CA TYR A 164 7.82 -6.76 11.23
C TYR A 164 8.23 -5.65 12.20
N PRO A 165 8.28 -5.90 13.52
CA PRO A 165 8.74 -4.91 14.47
C PRO A 165 10.20 -4.52 14.19
N TYR A 166 10.49 -3.22 14.22
CA TYR A 166 11.88 -2.77 14.23
C TYR A 166 12.53 -3.23 15.54
N PRO A 167 13.67 -3.95 15.49
CA PRO A 167 14.28 -4.46 16.71
C PRO A 167 14.87 -3.28 17.50
N LYS A 168 14.12 -2.82 18.51
CA LYS A 168 14.60 -1.83 19.50
C LYS A 168 15.63 -2.49 20.42
N PHE A 169 16.84 -2.68 19.93
CA PHE A 169 17.94 -3.33 20.68
C PHE A 169 18.45 -2.52 21.89
N ARG A 170 17.85 -1.39 22.27
CA ARG A 170 18.46 -0.47 23.26
C ARG A 170 17.67 -0.11 24.51
N ASP A 171 16.38 -0.43 24.63
CA ASP A 171 15.63 -0.05 25.85
C ASP A 171 15.25 -1.25 26.74
N GLY A 172 15.27 -2.48 26.22
CA GLY A 172 14.97 -3.71 26.98
C GLY A 172 16.19 -4.36 27.66
N LEU A 173 17.40 -3.91 27.35
CA LEU A 173 18.62 -4.26 28.09
C LEU A 173 18.92 -3.23 29.21
N ILE A 174 17.92 -2.43 29.61
CA ILE A 174 17.89 -1.93 30.98
C ILE A 174 17.75 -3.16 31.85
N ARG A 175 18.92 -3.66 32.27
CA ARG A 175 19.12 -4.56 33.40
C ARG A 175 17.90 -4.51 34.29
N HIS A 176 17.15 -5.61 34.37
CA HIS A 176 16.60 -5.99 35.66
C HIS A 176 17.80 -6.03 36.61
N LYS A 177 18.18 -4.89 37.20
CA LYS A 177 18.81 -4.91 38.51
C LYS A 177 17.72 -5.57 39.34
N PRO A 178 17.89 -6.81 39.81
CA PRO A 178 16.95 -7.32 40.80
C PRO A 178 16.87 -6.25 41.89
N LEU A 179 15.66 -5.73 42.11
CA LEU A 179 15.38 -4.80 43.19
C LEU A 179 16.01 -5.40 44.44
N GLY A 180 16.90 -4.62 45.05
CA GLY A 180 17.91 -5.11 45.98
C GLY A 180 17.33 -5.87 47.16
N ILE A 181 17.55 -7.17 47.16
CA ILE A 181 17.76 -7.97 48.39
C ILE A 181 18.96 -8.92 48.19
N SER A 182 19.22 -9.40 46.97
CA SER A 182 20.29 -10.39 46.72
C SER A 182 21.72 -9.82 46.58
N ARG A 183 21.89 -8.49 46.53
CA ARG A 183 23.24 -7.87 46.39
C ARG A 183 23.91 -7.48 47.70
N ILE A 184 23.18 -7.49 48.82
CA ILE A 184 23.76 -7.23 50.14
C ILE A 184 24.29 -8.53 50.75
N LEU A 185 23.74 -9.70 50.37
CA LEU A 185 24.28 -10.99 50.82
C LEU A 185 25.63 -11.34 50.18
N ASN A 186 25.83 -11.03 48.89
CA ASN A 186 27.06 -11.44 48.18
C ASN A 186 28.31 -10.57 48.44
N LEU A 187 28.23 -9.54 49.30
CA LEU A 187 29.40 -8.76 49.72
C LEU A 187 29.98 -9.20 51.07
N GLN A 188 29.25 -10.00 51.85
CA GLN A 188 29.79 -10.70 53.03
C GLN A 188 30.45 -12.05 52.68
N SER A 189 30.27 -12.54 51.44
CA SER A 189 30.78 -13.81 50.90
C SER A 189 32.30 -13.95 50.71
N ARG A 190 33.09 -12.93 51.04
CA ARG A 190 34.56 -13.02 50.85
C ARG A 190 35.29 -13.90 51.88
N THR A 191 34.59 -14.47 52.85
CA THR A 191 35.16 -15.34 53.89
C THR A 191 35.12 -16.83 53.56
N GLY A 192 34.51 -17.26 52.46
CA GLY A 192 34.44 -18.69 52.09
C GLY A 192 33.60 -19.55 53.05
N LEU A 193 32.90 -18.94 54.01
CA LEU A 193 32.05 -19.61 54.99
C LEU A 193 30.69 -20.04 54.41
N GLU A 194 30.29 -19.49 53.28
CA GLU A 194 28.99 -19.76 52.63
C GLU A 194 28.88 -21.18 52.05
N PHE A 195 30.00 -21.89 52.00
CA PHE A 195 30.07 -23.28 51.56
C PHE A 195 30.24 -24.27 52.73
N MET A 196 30.36 -23.81 53.98
CA MET A 196 30.43 -24.70 55.15
C MET A 196 29.11 -25.40 55.45
N GLU A 197 27.98 -24.83 55.02
CA GLU A 197 26.64 -25.38 55.25
C GLU A 197 26.11 -26.19 54.07
N LEU A 198 26.85 -26.26 52.95
CA LEU A 198 26.46 -27.09 51.82
C LEU A 198 26.80 -28.55 52.12
N ARG A 199 25.77 -29.38 52.15
CA ARG A 199 25.94 -30.83 52.26
C ARG A 199 26.71 -31.35 51.05
N GLU A 200 27.60 -32.31 51.30
CA GLU A 200 28.21 -33.10 50.23
C GLU A 200 27.14 -33.86 49.44
N TYR A 201 27.44 -34.07 48.16
CA TYR A 201 26.63 -34.87 47.26
C TYR A 201 26.54 -36.30 47.80
N ILE A 202 25.32 -36.85 47.86
CA ILE A 202 25.10 -38.28 48.10
C ILE A 202 24.43 -38.88 46.86
N TYR A 203 24.87 -40.09 46.51
CA TYR A 203 24.30 -40.83 45.39
C TYR A 203 22.78 -41.02 45.57
N GLY A 204 22.00 -40.45 44.65
CA GLY A 204 20.53 -40.41 44.71
C GLY A 204 19.92 -39.02 44.84
N ASP A 205 20.73 -37.98 45.06
CA ASP A 205 20.26 -36.59 45.10
C ASP A 205 19.75 -36.09 43.73
N ASP A 206 18.74 -35.22 43.74
CA ASP A 206 18.22 -34.58 42.53
C ASP A 206 19.29 -33.68 41.90
N TYR A 207 19.61 -33.95 40.63
CA TYR A 207 20.62 -33.26 39.83
C TYR A 207 20.42 -31.74 39.73
N ARG A 208 19.20 -31.25 39.95
CA ARG A 208 18.87 -29.81 39.93
C ARG A 208 19.25 -29.09 41.21
N MET A 209 19.40 -29.83 42.31
CA MET A 209 19.71 -29.27 43.63
C MET A 209 21.21 -29.33 43.93
N ILE A 210 22.01 -29.94 43.04
CA ILE A 210 23.46 -30.04 43.19
C ILE A 210 24.13 -28.75 42.71
N HIS A 211 24.95 -28.15 43.58
CA HIS A 211 25.82 -27.05 43.21
C HIS A 211 27.11 -27.58 42.55
N TRP A 212 27.02 -27.90 41.26
CA TRP A 212 28.11 -28.49 40.48
C TRP A 212 29.50 -27.82 40.62
N PRO A 213 29.61 -26.47 40.68
CA PRO A 213 30.92 -25.83 40.79
C PRO A 213 31.64 -26.09 42.11
N SER A 214 30.92 -26.35 43.21
CA SER A 214 31.54 -26.69 44.50
C SER A 214 31.86 -28.18 44.59
N THR A 215 31.00 -29.05 44.04
CA THR A 215 31.23 -30.50 44.02
C THR A 215 32.45 -30.87 43.17
N ALA A 216 32.66 -30.18 42.04
CA ALA A 216 33.77 -30.45 41.13
C ALA A 216 35.17 -30.08 41.66
N ARG A 217 35.27 -29.38 42.81
CA ARG A 217 36.56 -28.97 43.40
C ARG A 217 37.19 -30.00 44.32
N TYR A 218 36.41 -30.94 44.85
CA TYR A 218 36.86 -31.98 45.79
C TYR A 218 36.89 -33.36 45.12
N GLY A 219 37.28 -33.41 43.85
CA GLY A 219 37.35 -34.67 43.11
C GLY A 219 38.40 -35.62 43.69
N ASP A 220 37.95 -36.57 44.49
CA ASP A 220 38.49 -37.93 44.54
C ASP A 220 37.68 -38.83 43.59
#